data_AF-A0A3D0HKC4-F1
#
_entry.id   AF-A0A3D0HKC4-F1
#
_cell.length_a   1.000
_cell.length_b   1.000
_cell.length_c   1.000
_cell.angle_alpha   90.00
_cell.angle_beta   90.00
_cell.angle_gamma   90.00
#
_symmetry.space_group_name_H-M   'P 1'
#
loop_
_entity.id
_entity.type
_entity.pdbx_description
1 polymer ?
#
loop_
_entity_poly.entity_id
_entity_poly.type
_entity_poly.pdbx_seq_one_letter_code
_entity_poly.pdbx_strand_id
1 'polypeptide(L)'
;QKLNMHVDFVVGDFDSVDASALARATSAHTQAIRHSADKDFTDLESALLLAVDKNSQHIIIVTAGGGRLDHQFGFIAAMFNPKLRNCKVEALWQNNRLFALQGPANCDIATQVGDTVAIQSFSDKSEKISTTGLQWQLTNESLNNFETRGVSNIATKEQVSVSVELGQLLVIHQPKGTS
;
A
#
# COMPACT_ATOMS: atom_id res chain seq x y z
N GLN A 1 -11.35 -5.90 15.05
CA GLN A 1 -12.20 -6.85 14.31
C GLN A 1 -11.34 -8.03 13.89
N LYS A 2 -11.85 -9.28 13.92
CA LYS A 2 -11.12 -10.46 13.42
C LYS A 2 -11.60 -10.78 12.01
N LEU A 3 -10.69 -11.05 11.07
CA LEU A 3 -11.02 -11.37 9.67
C LEU A 3 -11.42 -12.83 9.44
N ASN A 4 -11.26 -13.69 10.46
CA ASN A 4 -11.56 -15.12 10.39
C ASN A 4 -10.90 -15.85 9.21
N MET A 5 -9.66 -15.45 8.89
CA MET A 5 -8.84 -16.07 7.85
C MET A 5 -7.83 -17.03 8.47
N HIS A 6 -7.50 -18.09 7.73
CA HIS A 6 -6.36 -18.95 8.05
C HIS A 6 -5.06 -18.17 7.83
N VAL A 7 -4.08 -18.36 8.72
CA VAL A 7 -2.77 -17.73 8.65
C VAL A 7 -1.75 -18.79 8.26
N ASP A 8 -1.19 -18.66 7.06
CA ASP A 8 -0.17 -19.60 6.56
C ASP A 8 1.22 -19.26 7.10
N PHE A 9 1.52 -17.96 7.28
CA PHE A 9 2.82 -17.48 7.73
C PHE A 9 2.67 -16.40 8.82
N VAL A 10 3.55 -16.44 9.81
CA VAL A 10 3.74 -15.38 10.80
C VAL A 10 5.18 -14.92 10.73
N VAL A 11 5.41 -13.63 10.51
CA VAL A 11 6.75 -13.05 10.29
C VAL A 11 7.00 -11.96 11.31
N GLY A 12 8.14 -11.99 12.00
CA GLY A 12 8.51 -10.96 12.97
C GLY A 12 9.66 -11.34 13.90
N ASP A 13 10.05 -10.44 14.80
CA ASP A 13 10.97 -10.74 15.91
C ASP A 13 10.29 -11.50 17.06
N PHE A 14 8.97 -11.32 17.19
CA PHE A 14 8.06 -11.85 18.21
C PHE A 14 8.31 -11.36 19.64
N ASP A 15 9.16 -10.35 19.82
CA ASP A 15 9.54 -9.88 21.15
C ASP A 15 8.48 -8.94 21.75
N SER A 16 7.61 -8.39 20.89
CA SER A 16 6.50 -7.50 21.26
C SER A 16 5.13 -8.19 21.30
N VAL A 17 5.06 -9.49 20.96
CA VAL A 17 3.80 -10.24 20.84
C VAL A 17 3.55 -11.04 22.11
N ASP A 18 2.35 -10.93 22.67
CA ASP A 18 1.91 -11.77 23.78
C ASP A 18 2.00 -13.26 23.40
N ALA A 19 2.62 -14.07 24.26
CA ALA A 19 2.86 -15.49 23.99
C ALA A 19 1.58 -16.27 23.67
N SER A 20 0.45 -15.89 24.29
CA SER A 20 -0.84 -16.52 23.98
C SER A 20 -1.38 -16.10 22.61
N ALA A 21 -1.10 -14.87 22.16
CA ALA A 21 -1.43 -14.40 20.82
C ALA A 21 -0.59 -15.10 19.75
N LEU A 22 0.72 -15.25 19.99
CA LEU A 22 1.60 -16.01 19.11
C LEU A 22 1.16 -17.48 19.03
N ALA A 23 0.86 -18.12 20.17
CA ALA A 23 0.37 -19.50 20.19
C ALA A 23 -0.97 -19.68 19.44
N ARG A 24 -1.88 -18.69 19.49
CA ARG A 24 -3.12 -18.71 18.70
C ARG A 24 -2.88 -18.50 17.22
N ALA A 25 -1.91 -17.66 16.86
CA ALA A 25 -1.54 -17.40 15.47
C ALA A 25 -0.80 -18.60 14.86
N THR A 26 -0.03 -19.33 15.67
CA THR A 26 0.79 -20.47 15.24
C THR A 26 -0.02 -21.76 15.42
N SER A 27 -0.91 -22.04 14.47
CA SER A 27 -1.60 -23.34 14.40
C SER A 27 -0.67 -24.43 13.82
N ALA A 28 -1.10 -25.70 13.82
CA ALA A 28 -0.33 -26.80 13.23
C ALA A 28 0.00 -26.61 11.73
N HIS A 29 -0.63 -25.64 11.05
CA HIS A 29 -0.46 -25.38 9.61
C HIS A 29 0.13 -24.00 9.34
N THR A 30 0.58 -23.30 10.39
CA THR A 30 1.17 -21.96 10.28
C THR A 30 2.69 -22.05 10.41
N GLN A 31 3.41 -21.50 9.43
CA GLN A 31 4.86 -21.41 9.47
C GLN A 31 5.30 -20.08 10.11
N ALA A 32 5.97 -20.16 11.26
CA ALA A 32 6.59 -19.00 11.88
C ALA A 32 7.99 -18.75 11.28
N ILE A 33 8.21 -17.54 10.78
CA ILE A 33 9.50 -17.05 10.30
C ILE A 33 9.98 -15.97 11.28
N ARG A 34 10.88 -16.38 12.17
CA ARG A 34 11.47 -15.48 13.15
C ARG A 34 12.69 -14.78 12.56
N HIS A 35 12.76 -13.47 12.76
CA HIS A 35 13.95 -12.69 12.44
C HIS A 35 14.62 -12.15 13.70
N SER A 36 15.89 -11.75 13.60
CA SER A 36 16.57 -11.01 14.67
C SER A 36 15.94 -9.63 14.84
N ALA A 37 15.89 -9.11 16.07
CA ALA A 37 15.47 -7.74 16.35
C ALA A 37 16.43 -6.71 15.70
N ASP A 38 17.72 -7.05 15.57
CA ASP A 38 18.77 -6.18 15.02
C ASP A 38 18.85 -6.22 13.47
N LYS A 39 17.78 -6.62 12.78
CA LYS A 39 17.75 -6.69 11.32
C LYS A 39 17.57 -5.30 10.69
N ASP A 40 18.10 -5.11 9.49
CA ASP A 40 18.06 -3.82 8.78
C ASP A 40 16.75 -3.54 8.02
N PHE A 41 15.69 -4.33 8.23
CA PHE A 41 14.43 -4.23 7.50
C PHE A 41 13.21 -4.44 8.40
N THR A 42 12.07 -3.87 8.04
CA THR A 42 10.85 -4.00 8.86
C THR A 42 10.19 -5.38 8.73
N ASP A 43 9.33 -5.73 9.69
CA ASP A 43 8.51 -6.95 9.60
C ASP A 43 7.59 -6.93 8.38
N LEU A 44 7.01 -5.78 8.04
CA LEU A 44 6.21 -5.63 6.83
C LEU A 44 7.04 -5.90 5.57
N GLU A 45 8.22 -5.29 5.46
CA GLU A 45 9.10 -5.53 4.33
C GLU A 45 9.44 -7.01 4.20
N SER A 46 9.74 -7.68 5.32
CA SER A 46 9.99 -9.12 5.37
C SER A 46 8.81 -9.92 4.81
N ALA A 47 7.59 -9.59 5.24
CA ALA A 47 6.36 -10.27 4.82
C ALA A 47 6.06 -10.05 3.32
N LEU A 48 6.31 -8.84 2.81
CA LEU A 48 6.15 -8.52 1.39
C LEU A 48 7.13 -9.32 0.52
N LEU A 49 8.39 -9.42 0.94
CA LEU A 49 9.39 -10.21 0.23
C LEU A 49 9.09 -11.71 0.27
N LEU A 50 8.58 -12.20 1.41
CA LEU A 50 8.09 -13.59 1.49
C LEU A 50 6.93 -13.83 0.52
N ALA A 51 5.98 -12.90 0.39
CA ALA A 51 4.88 -13.04 -0.54
C ALA A 51 5.37 -13.11 -2.00
N VAL A 52 6.40 -12.34 -2.35
CA VAL A 52 7.06 -12.40 -3.66
C VAL A 52 7.74 -13.75 -3.86
N ASP A 53 8.47 -14.26 -2.86
CA ASP A 53 9.12 -15.58 -2.93
C ASP A 53 8.11 -16.73 -3.07
N LYS A 54 6.86 -16.52 -2.63
CA LYS A 54 5.73 -17.44 -2.84
C LYS A 54 4.99 -17.19 -4.16
N ASN A 55 5.55 -16.38 -5.07
CA ASN A 55 5.01 -16.04 -6.39
C ASN A 55 3.65 -15.30 -6.37
N SER A 56 3.37 -14.55 -5.30
CA SER A 56 2.13 -13.78 -5.19
C SER A 56 2.08 -12.68 -6.25
N GLN A 57 0.96 -12.61 -6.99
CA GLN A 57 0.74 -11.58 -8.00
C GLN A 57 -0.02 -10.37 -7.47
N HIS A 58 -0.79 -10.55 -6.41
CA HIS A 58 -1.61 -9.51 -5.77
C HIS A 58 -1.41 -9.58 -4.26
N ILE A 59 -1.05 -8.46 -3.66
CA ILE A 59 -0.74 -8.33 -2.25
C ILE A 59 -1.63 -7.23 -1.68
N ILE A 60 -2.47 -7.59 -0.72
CA ILE A 60 -3.33 -6.66 0.02
C ILE A 60 -2.84 -6.62 1.46
N ILE A 61 -2.36 -5.47 1.89
CA ILE A 61 -1.90 -5.23 3.26
C ILE A 61 -3.06 -4.65 4.05
N VAL A 62 -3.34 -5.18 5.24
CA VAL A 62 -4.40 -4.64 6.10
C VAL A 62 -3.76 -4.10 7.37
N THR A 63 -3.96 -2.81 7.63
CA THR A 63 -3.42 -2.14 8.82
C THR A 63 -4.44 -1.18 9.44
N ALA A 64 -4.46 -1.13 10.77
CA ALA A 64 -5.21 -0.11 11.49
C ALA A 64 -4.54 1.27 11.41
N GLY A 65 -3.30 1.35 10.92
CA GLY A 65 -2.54 2.59 10.89
C GLY A 65 -2.20 3.14 12.27
N GLY A 66 -1.69 4.36 12.29
CA GLY A 66 -1.35 5.07 13.53
C GLY A 66 -0.03 4.61 14.15
N GLY A 67 0.17 4.99 15.42
CA GLY A 67 1.42 4.75 16.14
C GLY A 67 2.56 5.66 15.67
N ARG A 68 3.77 5.11 15.66
CA ARG A 68 5.01 5.81 15.33
C ARG A 68 5.01 6.34 13.88
N LEU A 69 5.27 7.64 13.71
CA LEU A 69 5.25 8.29 12.39
C LEU A 69 6.28 7.69 11.42
N ASP A 70 7.46 7.36 11.93
CA ASP A 70 8.53 6.70 11.17
C ASP A 70 8.11 5.30 10.68
N HIS A 71 7.33 4.55 11.45
CA HIS A 71 6.76 3.27 10.99
C HIS A 71 5.74 3.48 9.86
N GLN A 72 4.98 4.57 9.90
CA GLN A 72 4.00 4.88 8.85
C GLN A 72 4.72 5.22 7.53
N PHE A 73 5.79 6.01 7.57
CA PHE A 73 6.63 6.25 6.38
C PHE A 73 7.31 4.97 5.89
N GLY A 74 7.88 4.18 6.81
CA GLY A 74 8.48 2.89 6.49
C GLY A 74 7.49 1.91 5.85
N PHE A 75 6.22 1.93 6.27
CA PHE A 75 5.16 1.13 5.65
C PHE A 75 5.00 1.48 4.17
N ILE A 76 4.82 2.78 3.87
CA ILE A 76 4.62 3.23 2.48
C ILE A 76 5.89 2.92 1.67
N ALA A 77 7.07 3.16 2.22
CA ALA A 77 8.34 2.83 1.56
C ALA A 77 8.45 1.34 1.21
N ALA A 78 8.07 0.45 2.12
CA ALA A 78 8.10 -1.00 1.89
C ALA A 78 7.16 -1.43 0.74
N MET A 79 6.02 -0.76 0.54
CA MET A 79 5.12 -1.03 -0.59
C MET A 79 5.79 -0.78 -1.97
N PHE A 80 6.80 0.08 -2.00
CA PHE A 80 7.55 0.46 -3.21
C PHE A 80 8.88 -0.28 -3.36
N ASN A 81 9.10 -1.38 -2.62
CA ASN A 81 10.28 -2.22 -2.80
C ASN A 81 10.39 -2.68 -4.27
N PRO A 82 11.56 -2.55 -4.94
CA PRO A 82 11.71 -2.92 -6.36
C PRO A 82 11.38 -4.38 -6.68
N LYS A 83 11.50 -5.29 -5.70
CA LYS A 83 11.12 -6.71 -5.87
C LYS A 83 9.61 -6.89 -6.06
N LEU A 84 8.80 -5.91 -5.70
CA LEU A 84 7.35 -5.90 -5.85
C LEU A 84 6.90 -5.38 -7.22
N ARG A 85 7.81 -5.00 -8.14
CA ARG A 85 7.46 -4.36 -9.42
C ARG A 85 6.46 -5.15 -10.27
N ASN A 86 6.46 -6.49 -10.15
CA ASN A 86 5.54 -7.37 -10.89
C ASN A 86 4.29 -7.75 -10.09
N CYS A 87 4.12 -7.20 -8.88
CA CYS A 87 2.97 -7.45 -8.03
C CYS A 87 2.04 -6.24 -8.04
N LYS A 88 0.73 -6.49 -8.00
CA LYS A 88 -0.24 -5.47 -7.61
C LYS A 88 -0.19 -5.33 -6.08
N VAL A 89 0.19 -4.14 -5.58
CA VAL A 89 0.32 -3.89 -4.14
C VAL A 89 -0.67 -2.84 -3.70
N GLU A 90 -1.52 -3.22 -2.75
CA GLU A 90 -2.55 -2.36 -2.17
C GLU A 90 -2.52 -2.43 -0.65
N ALA A 91 -2.99 -1.38 0.02
CA ALA A 91 -3.22 -1.41 1.45
C ALA A 91 -4.59 -0.87 1.84
N LEU A 92 -5.24 -1.55 2.78
CA LEU A 92 -6.38 -1.03 3.54
C LEU A 92 -5.81 -0.42 4.82
N TRP A 93 -5.84 0.90 4.90
CA TRP A 93 -5.27 1.67 5.99
C TRP A 93 -6.34 2.55 6.62
N GLN A 94 -6.88 2.09 7.75
CA GLN A 94 -8.10 2.68 8.34
C GLN A 94 -9.24 2.69 7.31
N ASN A 95 -9.78 3.87 7.00
CA ASN A 95 -10.83 4.06 6.00
C ASN A 95 -10.27 4.32 4.59
N ASN A 96 -8.95 4.30 4.42
CA ASN A 96 -8.29 4.61 3.16
C ASN A 96 -7.88 3.33 2.42
N ARG A 97 -7.83 3.42 1.09
CA ARG A 97 -7.18 2.42 0.24
C ARG A 97 -5.99 3.06 -0.47
N LEU A 98 -4.81 2.46 -0.29
CA LEU A 98 -3.57 2.91 -0.90
C LEU A 98 -3.21 1.96 -2.04
N PHE A 99 -2.67 2.51 -3.11
CA PHE A 99 -2.16 1.77 -4.26
C PHE A 99 -0.73 2.23 -4.54
N ALA A 100 0.21 1.28 -4.57
CA ALA A 100 1.60 1.55 -4.94
C ALA A 100 1.83 1.14 -6.40
N LEU A 101 1.94 2.13 -7.29
CA LEU A 101 2.16 1.90 -8.72
C LEU A 101 3.64 2.07 -9.06
N GLN A 102 4.26 1.04 -9.67
CA GLN A 102 5.64 1.09 -10.16
C GLN A 102 5.63 0.98 -11.69
N GLY A 103 5.99 2.07 -12.38
CA GLY A 103 5.80 2.19 -13.83
C GLY A 103 6.52 1.12 -14.68
N PRO A 104 5.88 0.61 -15.77
CA PRO A 104 4.52 0.94 -16.23
C PRO A 104 3.45 0.21 -15.41
N ALA A 105 2.45 0.94 -14.90
CA ALA A 105 1.39 0.39 -14.05
C ALA A 105 0.10 1.23 -14.09
N ASN A 106 -1.01 0.63 -13.68
CA ASN A 106 -2.30 1.30 -13.53
C ASN A 106 -3.14 0.70 -12.40
N CYS A 107 -4.16 1.45 -11.96
CA CYS A 107 -5.23 0.92 -11.13
C CYS A 107 -6.57 1.55 -11.49
N ASP A 108 -7.63 0.77 -11.24
CA ASP A 108 -9.01 1.22 -11.24
C ASP A 108 -9.54 1.24 -9.81
N ILE A 109 -10.21 2.33 -9.45
CA ILE A 109 -10.73 2.60 -8.13
C ILE A 109 -12.24 2.81 -8.25
N ALA A 110 -13.00 1.93 -7.61
CA ALA A 110 -14.42 2.17 -7.39
C ALA A 110 -14.57 3.31 -6.36
N THR A 111 -15.30 4.35 -6.73
CA THR A 111 -15.43 5.59 -5.95
C THR A 111 -16.88 6.03 -5.88
N GLN A 112 -17.19 6.95 -4.99
CA GLN A 112 -18.41 7.75 -5.04
C GLN A 112 -18.05 9.19 -5.43
N VAL A 113 -18.99 9.88 -6.07
CA VAL A 113 -18.82 11.30 -6.40
C VAL A 113 -18.58 12.09 -5.11
N GLY A 114 -17.46 12.80 -5.05
CA GLY A 114 -17.02 13.55 -3.88
C GLY A 114 -16.02 12.84 -2.97
N ASP A 115 -15.67 11.58 -3.25
CA ASP A 115 -14.52 10.94 -2.60
C ASP A 115 -13.21 11.67 -2.93
N THR A 116 -12.25 11.62 -2.02
CA THR A 116 -10.91 12.17 -2.26
C THR A 116 -10.00 11.09 -2.84
N VAL A 117 -9.28 11.42 -3.90
CA VAL A 117 -8.23 10.59 -4.50
C VAL A 117 -6.94 11.39 -4.58
N ALA A 118 -6.04 11.18 -3.62
CA ALA A 118 -4.72 11.80 -3.63
C ALA A 118 -3.78 11.06 -4.58
N ILE A 119 -2.95 11.81 -5.31
CA ILE A 119 -1.93 11.29 -6.23
C ILE A 119 -0.61 11.99 -5.93
N GLN A 120 0.43 11.22 -5.61
CA GLN A 120 1.75 11.75 -5.25
C GLN A 120 2.86 10.91 -5.87
N SER A 121 3.92 11.58 -6.34
CA SER A 121 5.14 10.87 -6.75
C SER A 121 5.88 10.38 -5.51
N PHE A 122 6.20 9.09 -5.50
CA PHE A 122 7.01 8.42 -4.49
C PHE A 122 8.45 8.14 -4.96
N SER A 123 8.75 8.44 -6.22
CA SER A 123 10.11 8.64 -6.75
C SER A 123 10.37 10.13 -6.97
N ASP A 124 11.63 10.52 -7.23
CA ASP A 124 12.01 11.91 -7.55
C ASP A 124 11.02 12.58 -8.52
N LYS A 125 10.66 11.84 -9.56
CA LYS A 125 9.64 12.21 -10.55
C LYS A 125 8.85 10.99 -10.99
N SER A 126 7.57 11.17 -11.23
CA SER A 126 6.67 10.24 -11.92
C SER A 126 6.16 10.88 -13.20
N GLU A 127 6.19 10.16 -14.32
CA GLU A 127 6.00 10.72 -15.65
C GLU A 127 4.95 9.96 -16.46
N LYS A 128 4.35 10.69 -17.40
CA LYS A 128 3.25 10.22 -18.27
C LYS A 128 2.07 9.70 -17.43
N ILE A 129 1.74 10.43 -16.38
CA ILE A 129 0.60 10.15 -15.52
C ILE A 129 -0.66 10.54 -16.27
N SER A 130 -1.62 9.61 -16.34
CA SER A 130 -2.93 9.88 -16.89
C SER A 130 -4.02 9.43 -15.93
N THR A 131 -5.08 10.23 -15.82
CA THR A 131 -6.19 9.95 -14.90
C THR A 131 -7.53 10.24 -15.55
N THR A 132 -8.55 9.46 -15.22
CA THR A 132 -9.95 9.72 -15.61
C THR A 132 -10.85 9.72 -14.38
N GLY A 133 -12.03 10.33 -14.50
CA GLY A 133 -13.02 10.34 -13.41
C GLY A 133 -12.69 11.28 -12.24
N LEU A 134 -11.66 12.12 -12.37
CA LEU A 134 -11.25 13.10 -11.37
C LEU A 134 -11.61 14.54 -11.77
N GLN A 135 -11.73 15.43 -10.79
CA GLN A 135 -12.00 16.86 -11.03
C GLN A 135 -10.81 17.55 -11.70
N TRP A 136 -9.59 17.29 -11.22
CA TRP A 136 -8.35 17.77 -11.82
C TRP A 136 -7.63 16.62 -12.53
N GLN A 137 -8.02 16.34 -13.77
CA GLN A 137 -7.45 15.24 -14.54
C GLN A 137 -6.02 15.57 -14.98
N LEU A 138 -5.12 14.60 -14.84
CA LEU A 138 -3.79 14.60 -15.44
C LEU A 138 -3.86 13.93 -16.82
N THR A 139 -3.25 14.55 -17.83
CA THR A 139 -3.17 14.00 -19.20
C THR A 139 -1.73 13.92 -19.65
N ASN A 140 -1.10 12.75 -19.51
CA ASN A 140 0.33 12.54 -19.78
C ASN A 140 1.26 13.54 -19.06
N GLU A 141 0.89 13.93 -17.85
CA GLU A 141 1.64 14.90 -17.05
C GLU A 141 2.73 14.23 -16.21
N SER A 142 3.50 15.05 -15.50
CA SER A 142 4.47 14.58 -14.51
C SER A 142 4.25 15.23 -13.16
N LEU A 143 4.68 14.56 -12.09
CA LEU A 143 4.73 15.09 -10.74
C LEU A 143 6.11 14.87 -10.15
N ASN A 144 6.70 15.90 -9.54
CA ASN A 144 7.88 15.74 -8.69
C ASN A 144 7.47 15.37 -7.25
N ASN A 145 8.33 14.70 -6.50
CA ASN A 145 8.02 14.27 -5.11
C ASN A 145 7.78 15.43 -4.12
N PHE A 146 8.20 16.65 -4.43
CA PHE A 146 7.96 17.84 -3.61
C PHE A 146 6.68 18.59 -3.99
N GLU A 147 5.98 18.19 -5.07
CA GLU A 147 4.76 18.85 -5.51
C GLU A 147 3.54 18.31 -4.75
N THR A 148 2.66 19.23 -4.31
CA THR A 148 1.45 18.89 -3.53
C THR A 148 0.16 19.01 -4.33
N ARG A 149 0.23 19.40 -5.62
CA ARG A 149 -0.95 19.65 -6.47
C ARG A 149 -1.89 18.45 -6.67
N GLY A 150 -1.42 17.22 -6.37
CA GLY A 150 -2.22 16.00 -6.47
C GLY A 150 -2.88 15.52 -5.17
N VAL A 151 -2.63 16.15 -4.02
CA VAL A 151 -2.99 15.60 -2.68
C VAL A 151 -4.50 15.59 -2.38
N SER A 152 -5.31 16.37 -3.08
CA SER A 152 -6.75 16.52 -2.76
C SER A 152 -7.64 16.50 -3.99
N ASN A 153 -7.36 15.59 -4.94
CA ASN A 153 -8.23 15.43 -6.09
C ASN A 153 -9.58 14.83 -5.70
N ILE A 154 -10.63 15.15 -6.44
CA ILE A 154 -12.00 14.73 -6.11
C ILE A 154 -12.54 13.84 -7.22
N ALA A 155 -13.10 12.70 -6.84
CA ALA A 155 -13.81 11.81 -7.76
C ALA A 155 -15.09 12.50 -8.26
N THR A 156 -15.24 12.56 -9.59
CA THR A 156 -16.43 13.10 -10.29
C THR A 156 -17.27 12.01 -10.94
N LYS A 157 -16.83 10.75 -10.84
CA LYS A 157 -17.47 9.55 -11.40
C LYS A 157 -17.45 8.45 -10.34
N GLU A 158 -18.16 7.35 -10.61
CA GLU A 158 -18.16 6.15 -9.75
C GLU A 158 -16.94 5.25 -9.97
N GLN A 159 -16.13 5.57 -10.97
CA GLN A 159 -14.88 4.89 -11.27
C GLN A 159 -13.82 5.92 -11.64
N VAL A 160 -12.65 5.77 -11.03
CA VAL A 160 -11.43 6.53 -11.31
C VAL A 160 -10.38 5.55 -11.84
N SER A 161 -9.72 5.91 -12.93
CA SER A 161 -8.54 5.18 -13.42
C SER A 161 -7.31 6.06 -13.29
N VAL A 162 -6.19 5.47 -12.87
CA VAL A 162 -4.89 6.15 -12.77
C VAL A 162 -3.83 5.27 -13.41
N SER A 163 -2.99 5.85 -14.28
CA SER A 163 -1.83 5.17 -14.86
C SER A 163 -0.56 6.00 -14.74
N VAL A 164 0.58 5.32 -14.74
CA VAL A 164 1.92 5.91 -14.75
C VAL A 164 2.85 5.02 -15.58
N GLU A 165 3.66 5.63 -16.45
CA GLU A 165 4.61 4.87 -17.29
C GLU A 165 5.99 4.77 -16.63
N LEU A 166 6.45 5.84 -15.98
CA LEU A 166 7.79 5.93 -15.39
C LEU A 166 7.70 6.49 -13.96
N GLY A 167 8.50 5.93 -13.06
CA GLY A 167 8.55 6.32 -11.66
C GLY A 167 7.62 5.49 -10.77
N GLN A 168 7.45 5.96 -9.54
CA GLN A 168 6.64 5.35 -8.49
C GLN A 168 5.55 6.32 -8.08
N LEU A 169 4.29 5.92 -8.19
CA LEU A 169 3.13 6.76 -7.90
C LEU A 169 2.31 6.16 -6.76
N LEU A 170 2.13 6.94 -5.69
CA LEU A 170 1.22 6.62 -4.61
C LEU A 170 -0.15 7.21 -4.93
N VAL A 171 -1.17 6.36 -4.91
CA VAL A 171 -2.57 6.77 -5.01
C VAL A 171 -3.27 6.42 -3.72
N ILE A 172 -3.98 7.38 -3.12
CA ILE A 172 -4.72 7.20 -1.87
C ILE A 172 -6.18 7.55 -2.12
N HIS A 173 -7.07 6.58 -2.01
CA HIS A 173 -8.51 6.78 -2.03
C HIS A 173 -9.03 6.88 -0.60
N GLN A 174 -9.74 7.97 -0.33
CA GLN A 174 -10.43 8.24 0.92
C GLN A 174 -11.92 8.49 0.62
N PRO A 175 -12.83 7.67 1.17
CA PRO A 175 -14.26 7.91 1.06
C PRO A 175 -14.66 9.25 1.68
N LYS A 176 -15.65 9.92 1.10
CA LYS A 176 -16.17 11.18 1.64
C LYS A 176 -16.69 11.00 3.08
N GLY A 177 -16.42 11.98 3.94
CA GLY A 177 -16.98 12.05 5.29
C GLY A 177 -16.28 11.17 6.34
N THR A 178 -15.07 10.70 6.07
CA THR A 178 -14.30 9.83 6.98
C THR A 178 -13.17 10.54 7.74
N SER A 179 -13.22 11.86 7.87
CA SER A 179 -12.27 12.70 8.64
C SER A 179 -12.75 12.95 10.07
#